data_AF-L9WYA9-F1
#
_entry.id   AF-L9WYA9-F1
#
_cell.length_a   1.000
_cell.length_b   1.000
_cell.length_c   1.000
_cell.angle_alpha   90.00
_cell.angle_beta   90.00
_cell.angle_gamma   90.00
#
_symmetry.space_group_name_H-M   'P 1'
#
loop_
_entity.id
_entity.type
_entity.pdbx_description
1 polymer ?
#
loop_
_entity_poly.entity_id
_entity_poly.type
_entity_poly.pdbx_seq_one_letter_code
_entity_poly.pdbx_strand_id
1 'polypeptide(L)'
;MDAFDHEHSDRGSAKTDPVRHLETLEDEVATLKRRLRSADSDGDADTNVDAATTDLRARFEAAAGELQAAVAAANGGHEPINRRTGGTITPLEPVPADVALADIAHALANLTRFTGQGRDHYSVARHAVHVSHEVEARGGSPDAIRWGLLHDATEAYLADVPAPVKRSLPGYTHAESELAAAVRDAFEIELSRAERRLVHAADKAVGRDELARHFPDGGFERPALEFDADALEREWRTGAASSDTERFVDRANELDIECD
;
A
#
# COMPACT_ATOMS: atom_id res chain seq x y z
N MET A 1 -62.88 36.34 13.96
CA MET A 1 -62.23 36.25 15.29
C MET A 1 -62.16 34.79 15.65
N ASP A 2 -61.09 34.04 15.46
CA ASP A 2 -59.80 34.30 14.83
C ASP A 2 -59.30 32.94 14.34
N ALA A 3 -58.60 32.97 13.20
CA ALA A 3 -57.82 31.86 12.70
C ALA A 3 -56.62 31.65 13.61
N PHE A 4 -56.43 30.43 14.10
CA PHE A 4 -55.12 29.99 14.61
C PHE A 4 -54.55 29.01 13.59
N ASP A 5 -53.76 29.59 12.70
CA ASP A 5 -52.93 28.90 11.74
C ASP A 5 -51.79 28.20 12.50
N HIS A 6 -51.72 26.88 12.39
CA HIS A 6 -50.57 26.10 12.85
C HIS A 6 -49.66 25.87 11.65
N GLU A 7 -48.81 26.85 11.36
CA GLU A 7 -47.63 26.64 10.52
C GLU A 7 -46.64 25.73 11.25
N HIS A 8 -46.73 24.43 10.97
CA HIS A 8 -45.59 23.53 11.15
C HIS A 8 -44.57 23.87 10.08
N SER A 9 -43.57 24.67 10.45
CA SER A 9 -42.34 24.86 9.70
C SER A 9 -41.57 23.53 9.69
N ASP A 10 -41.95 22.66 8.75
CA ASP A 10 -41.13 21.52 8.36
C ASP A 10 -39.93 22.06 7.59
N ARG A 11 -38.87 22.41 8.32
CA ARG A 11 -37.55 22.63 7.75
C ARG A 11 -37.03 21.27 7.31
N GLY A 12 -37.46 20.85 6.12
CA GLY A 12 -36.85 19.76 5.39
C GLY A 12 -35.36 20.00 5.28
N SER A 13 -34.59 19.30 6.12
CA SER A 13 -33.16 19.13 5.92
C SER A 13 -33.04 18.43 4.57
N ALA A 14 -32.61 19.17 3.55
CA ALA A 14 -32.45 18.66 2.20
C ALA A 14 -31.41 17.53 2.25
N LYS A 15 -31.87 16.29 2.41
CA LYS A 15 -31.03 15.11 2.20
C LYS A 15 -30.55 15.20 0.76
N THR A 16 -29.27 15.51 0.59
CA THR A 16 -28.60 15.48 -0.70
C THR A 16 -28.92 14.13 -1.33
N ASP A 17 -29.47 14.14 -2.54
CA ASP A 17 -29.77 12.92 -3.28
C ASP A 17 -28.49 12.08 -3.39
N PRO A 18 -28.43 10.86 -2.80
CA PRO A 18 -27.22 10.05 -2.74
C PRO A 18 -26.63 9.77 -4.13
N VAL A 19 -27.48 9.58 -5.14
CA VAL A 19 -27.05 9.34 -6.53
C VAL A 19 -26.41 10.60 -7.10
N ARG A 20 -27.05 11.75 -6.90
CA ARG A 20 -26.53 13.05 -7.38
C ARG A 20 -25.21 13.44 -6.69
N HIS A 21 -25.05 13.07 -5.42
CA HIS A 21 -23.80 13.28 -4.69
C HIS A 21 -22.68 12.41 -5.26
N LEU A 22 -22.96 11.14 -5.55
CA LEU A 22 -22.02 10.21 -6.19
C LEU A 22 -21.57 10.74 -7.56
N GLU A 23 -22.51 11.15 -8.42
CA GLU A 23 -22.21 11.75 -9.73
C GLU A 23 -21.31 12.99 -9.61
N THR A 24 -21.55 13.83 -8.61
CA THR A 24 -20.73 15.03 -8.36
C THR A 24 -19.29 14.67 -8.00
N LEU A 25 -19.10 13.67 -7.14
CA LEU A 25 -17.78 13.19 -6.72
C LEU A 25 -17.04 12.51 -7.88
N GLU A 26 -17.73 11.71 -8.70
CA GLU A 26 -17.17 11.11 -9.92
C GLU A 26 -16.64 12.18 -10.89
N ASP A 27 -17.43 13.23 -11.13
CA ASP A 27 -17.05 14.36 -11.98
C ASP A 27 -15.85 15.14 -11.43
N GLU A 28 -15.79 15.33 -10.11
CA GLU A 28 -14.67 15.99 -9.43
C GLU A 28 -13.38 15.17 -9.57
N VAL A 29 -13.41 13.87 -9.23
CA VAL A 29 -12.29 12.95 -9.39
C VAL A 29 -11.81 12.92 -10.85
N ALA A 30 -12.73 12.84 -11.82
CA ALA A 30 -12.40 12.85 -13.24
C ALA A 30 -11.73 14.17 -13.66
N THR A 31 -12.19 15.31 -13.12
CA THR A 31 -11.63 16.63 -13.40
C THR A 31 -10.23 16.78 -12.82
N LEU A 32 -10.03 16.39 -11.57
CA LEU A 32 -8.73 16.45 -10.90
C LEU A 32 -7.72 15.50 -11.58
N LYS A 33 -8.14 14.29 -11.98
CA LYS A 33 -7.31 13.34 -12.75
C LYS A 33 -6.84 13.89 -14.10
N ARG A 34 -7.68 14.67 -14.79
CA ARG A 34 -7.27 15.34 -16.05
C ARG A 34 -6.22 16.40 -15.79
N ARG A 35 -6.40 17.22 -14.74
CA ARG A 35 -5.44 18.27 -14.37
C ARG A 35 -4.08 17.70 -13.96
N LEU A 36 -4.07 16.60 -13.19
CA LEU A 36 -2.83 15.92 -12.79
C LEU A 36 -2.03 15.42 -14.00
N ARG A 37 -2.70 14.79 -14.97
CA ARG A 37 -2.04 14.32 -16.21
C ARG A 37 -1.42 15.47 -17.01
N SER A 38 -2.07 16.63 -17.06
CA SER A 38 -1.52 17.81 -17.73
C SER A 38 -0.34 18.43 -16.96
N ALA A 39 -0.32 18.33 -15.64
CA ALA A 39 0.80 18.84 -14.83
C ALA A 39 2.04 17.94 -14.92
N ASP A 40 1.85 16.62 -15.03
CA ASP A 40 2.96 15.65 -15.13
C ASP A 40 3.63 15.63 -16.53
N SER A 41 2.96 16.10 -17.59
CA SER A 41 3.56 16.21 -18.94
C SER A 41 4.55 17.35 -19.09
N ASP A 42 4.57 18.29 -18.16
CA ASP A 42 5.38 19.52 -18.22
C ASP A 42 6.63 19.49 -17.30
N GLY A 43 6.84 18.41 -16.52
CA GLY A 43 7.88 18.31 -15.50
C GLY A 43 8.97 17.26 -15.80
N ASP A 44 10.24 17.68 -15.83
CA ASP A 44 11.41 16.80 -15.92
C ASP A 44 11.56 15.99 -14.60
N ALA A 45 11.83 14.69 -14.71
CA ALA A 45 11.56 13.67 -13.67
C ALA A 45 12.46 13.71 -12.41
N ASP A 46 13.21 14.79 -12.16
CA ASP A 46 14.22 14.83 -11.09
C ASP A 46 14.31 16.15 -10.31
N THR A 47 13.27 16.98 -10.32
CA THR A 47 13.24 18.17 -9.44
C THR A 47 11.94 18.32 -8.67
N ASN A 48 12.08 18.81 -7.43
CA ASN A 48 11.05 19.22 -6.47
C ASN A 48 9.64 19.33 -7.08
N VAL A 49 8.74 18.40 -6.70
CA VAL A 49 7.33 18.50 -7.05
C VAL A 49 6.82 19.87 -6.61
N ASP A 50 6.39 20.70 -7.55
CA ASP A 50 5.86 22.04 -7.25
C ASP A 50 4.73 21.93 -6.22
N ALA A 51 4.64 22.92 -5.33
CA ALA A 51 3.62 22.99 -4.29
C ALA A 51 2.20 22.90 -4.90
N ALA A 52 2.02 23.45 -6.10
CA ALA A 52 0.76 23.36 -6.84
C ALA A 52 0.39 21.92 -7.25
N THR A 53 1.35 21.13 -7.74
CA THR A 53 1.13 19.72 -8.09
C THR A 53 0.88 18.88 -6.83
N THR A 54 1.53 19.22 -5.71
CA THR A 54 1.31 18.57 -4.42
C THR A 54 -0.11 18.84 -3.89
N ASP A 55 -0.57 20.09 -3.92
CA ASP A 55 -1.95 20.47 -3.56
C ASP A 55 -2.98 19.76 -4.45
N LEU A 56 -2.74 19.73 -5.75
CA LEU A 56 -3.63 19.07 -6.70
C LEU A 56 -3.74 17.56 -6.44
N ARG A 57 -2.62 16.89 -6.10
CA ARG A 57 -2.63 15.48 -5.69
C ARG A 57 -3.42 15.29 -4.39
N ALA A 58 -3.20 16.12 -3.38
CA ALA A 58 -3.91 16.03 -2.11
C ALA A 58 -5.43 16.16 -2.30
N ARG A 59 -5.88 17.11 -3.13
CA ARG A 59 -7.29 17.27 -3.48
C ARG A 59 -7.87 16.09 -4.24
N PHE A 60 -7.10 15.53 -5.17
CA PHE A 60 -7.51 14.34 -5.91
C PHE A 60 -7.73 13.15 -4.98
N GLU A 61 -6.79 12.88 -4.07
CA GLU A 61 -6.91 11.79 -3.11
C GLU A 61 -8.09 12.01 -2.14
N ALA A 62 -8.30 13.26 -1.67
CA ALA A 62 -9.46 13.59 -0.84
C ALA A 62 -10.79 13.31 -1.55
N ALA A 63 -10.95 13.78 -2.78
CA ALA A 63 -12.17 13.52 -3.58
C ALA A 63 -12.35 12.03 -3.88
N ALA A 64 -11.27 11.29 -4.13
CA ALA A 64 -11.32 9.85 -4.34
C ALA A 64 -11.74 9.09 -3.06
N GLY A 65 -11.24 9.50 -1.90
CA GLY A 65 -11.66 8.97 -0.60
C GLY A 65 -13.14 9.24 -0.29
N GLU A 66 -13.61 10.47 -0.54
CA GLU A 66 -15.04 10.81 -0.40
C GLU A 66 -15.93 9.98 -1.33
N LEU A 67 -15.51 9.79 -2.60
CA LEU A 67 -16.21 8.92 -3.54
C LEU A 67 -16.26 7.47 -3.03
N GLN A 68 -15.13 6.95 -2.54
CA GLN A 68 -15.06 5.60 -2.00
C GLN A 68 -16.02 5.42 -0.81
N ALA A 69 -16.06 6.37 0.13
CA ALA A 69 -16.97 6.35 1.27
C ALA A 69 -18.45 6.42 0.84
N ALA A 70 -18.77 7.25 -0.17
CA ALA A 70 -20.12 7.34 -0.71
C ALA A 70 -20.56 6.03 -1.40
N VAL A 71 -19.67 5.42 -2.19
CA VAL A 71 -19.90 4.10 -2.80
C VAL A 71 -20.11 3.03 -1.73
N ALA A 72 -19.28 3.02 -0.68
CA ALA A 72 -19.40 2.09 0.43
C ALA A 72 -20.74 2.23 1.14
N ALA A 73 -21.13 3.46 1.51
CA ALA A 73 -22.42 3.74 2.12
C ALA A 73 -23.61 3.28 1.25
N ALA A 74 -23.51 3.45 -0.07
CA ALA A 74 -24.53 2.96 -1.01
C ALA A 74 -24.60 1.42 -1.05
N ASN A 75 -23.49 0.74 -0.79
CA ASN A 75 -23.39 -0.72 -0.72
C ASN A 75 -23.66 -1.30 0.69
N GLY A 76 -23.96 -0.46 1.69
CA GLY A 76 -24.19 -0.90 3.07
C GLY A 76 -22.94 -0.96 3.96
N GLY A 77 -21.82 -0.42 3.50
CA GLY A 77 -20.54 -0.36 4.19
C GLY A 77 -19.43 -1.12 3.46
N HIS A 78 -18.22 -1.07 4.03
CA HIS A 78 -17.13 -1.94 3.59
C HIS A 78 -17.29 -3.33 4.23
N GLU A 79 -17.14 -4.38 3.42
CA GLU A 79 -17.29 -5.76 3.88
C GLU A 79 -15.96 -6.39 4.32
N PRO A 80 -15.98 -7.26 5.34
CA PRO A 80 -14.78 -7.96 5.80
C PRO A 80 -14.36 -9.11 4.89
N ILE A 81 -13.07 -9.44 4.93
CA ILE A 81 -12.50 -10.68 4.41
C ILE A 81 -12.01 -11.57 5.57
N ASN A 82 -12.01 -12.89 5.35
CA ASN A 82 -11.51 -13.86 6.34
C ASN A 82 -9.97 -13.87 6.37
N ARG A 83 -9.40 -13.89 7.57
CA ARG A 83 -7.96 -14.08 7.78
C ARG A 83 -7.60 -15.57 7.87
N ARG A 84 -6.34 -15.93 7.60
CA ARG A 84 -5.88 -17.32 7.65
C ARG A 84 -5.86 -17.86 9.09
N THR A 85 -5.46 -17.03 10.06
CA THR A 85 -5.41 -17.42 11.49
C THR A 85 -6.79 -17.46 12.14
N GLY A 86 -7.81 -16.96 11.44
CA GLY A 86 -9.18 -16.82 11.93
C GLY A 86 -9.55 -15.36 12.20
N GLY A 87 -10.85 -15.11 12.32
CA GLY A 87 -11.38 -13.74 12.37
C GLY A 87 -11.39 -13.07 11.00
N THR A 88 -11.57 -11.75 11.01
CA THR A 88 -11.78 -10.96 9.81
C THR A 88 -11.03 -9.65 9.87
N ILE A 89 -10.77 -9.05 8.71
CA ILE A 89 -10.32 -7.67 8.55
C ILE A 89 -11.18 -7.00 7.48
N THR A 90 -11.48 -5.72 7.64
CA THR A 90 -12.11 -4.90 6.60
C THR A 90 -11.02 -4.04 5.94
N PRO A 91 -10.46 -4.42 4.77
CA PRO A 91 -9.23 -3.78 4.25
C PRO A 91 -9.37 -2.29 3.96
N LEU A 92 -10.59 -1.82 3.68
CA LEU A 92 -10.91 -0.43 3.37
C LEU A 92 -11.36 0.39 4.60
N GLU A 93 -11.53 -0.27 5.75
CA GLU A 93 -11.74 0.35 7.08
C GLU A 93 -10.87 -0.39 8.11
N PRO A 94 -9.53 -0.33 7.95
CA PRO A 94 -8.65 -1.20 8.71
C PRO A 94 -8.54 -0.76 10.17
N VAL A 95 -8.62 -1.73 11.07
CA VAL A 95 -8.36 -1.54 12.51
C VAL A 95 -7.02 -2.20 12.84
N PRO A 96 -6.10 -1.54 13.56
CA PRO A 96 -4.78 -2.11 13.87
C PRO A 96 -4.84 -3.50 14.53
N ALA A 97 -5.80 -3.73 15.42
CA ALA A 97 -6.00 -5.01 16.11
C ALA A 97 -6.40 -6.18 15.18
N ASP A 98 -6.84 -5.90 13.95
CA ASP A 98 -7.18 -6.92 12.95
C ASP A 98 -5.97 -7.31 12.06
N VAL A 99 -4.81 -6.67 12.25
CA VAL A 99 -3.59 -6.95 11.51
C VAL A 99 -2.75 -7.98 12.27
N ALA A 100 -2.43 -9.10 11.63
CA ALA A 100 -1.61 -10.15 12.24
C ALA A 100 -0.40 -10.50 11.36
N LEU A 101 0.78 -10.60 11.98
CA LEU A 101 2.04 -10.90 11.28
C LEU A 101 1.98 -12.26 10.56
N ALA A 102 1.38 -13.27 11.19
CA ALA A 102 1.25 -14.60 10.62
C ALA A 102 0.34 -14.64 9.37
N ASP A 103 -0.67 -13.76 9.31
CA ASP A 103 -1.53 -13.62 8.13
C ASP A 103 -0.81 -12.88 7.00
N ILE A 104 -0.06 -11.81 7.32
CA ILE A 104 0.78 -11.09 6.37
C ILE A 104 1.82 -12.04 5.75
N ALA A 105 2.62 -12.71 6.58
CA ALA A 105 3.67 -13.62 6.11
C ALA A 105 3.11 -14.75 5.24
N HIS A 106 1.93 -15.28 5.59
CA HIS A 106 1.27 -16.30 4.79
C HIS A 106 0.80 -15.74 3.44
N ALA A 107 0.08 -14.62 3.42
CA ALA A 107 -0.45 -14.04 2.20
C ALA A 107 0.67 -13.58 1.25
N LEU A 108 1.66 -12.84 1.76
CA LEU A 108 2.77 -12.33 0.95
C LEU A 108 3.63 -13.45 0.34
N ALA A 109 3.75 -14.59 1.02
CA ALA A 109 4.47 -15.74 0.47
C ALA A 109 3.71 -16.45 -0.67
N ASN A 110 2.39 -16.30 -0.73
CA ASN A 110 1.56 -16.85 -1.81
C ASN A 110 1.37 -15.86 -2.97
N LEU A 111 1.50 -14.56 -2.73
CA LEU A 111 1.45 -13.53 -3.76
C LEU A 111 2.74 -13.56 -4.57
N THR A 112 2.62 -13.75 -5.88
CA THR A 112 3.75 -13.70 -6.80
C THR A 112 3.94 -12.29 -7.33
N ARG A 113 5.17 -11.80 -7.25
CA ARG A 113 5.57 -10.58 -7.94
C ARG A 113 5.53 -10.77 -9.45
N PHE A 114 5.52 -9.64 -10.15
CA PHE A 114 5.47 -9.55 -11.61
C PHE A 114 4.25 -10.26 -12.21
N THR A 115 3.18 -10.45 -11.44
CA THR A 115 1.98 -11.19 -11.85
C THR A 115 2.34 -12.58 -12.42
N GLY A 116 3.38 -13.20 -11.85
CA GLY A 116 3.84 -14.55 -12.22
C GLY A 116 4.50 -14.64 -13.60
N GLN A 117 4.85 -13.52 -14.23
CA GLN A 117 5.50 -13.52 -15.56
C GLN A 117 7.03 -13.68 -15.50
N GLY A 118 7.61 -13.60 -14.30
CA GLY A 118 9.04 -13.85 -14.10
C GLY A 118 9.40 -15.32 -14.39
N ARG A 119 10.67 -15.60 -14.64
CA ARG A 119 11.16 -16.95 -14.99
C ARG A 119 10.78 -18.04 -13.98
N ASP A 120 10.77 -17.69 -12.70
CA ASP A 120 10.53 -18.58 -11.56
C ASP A 120 9.58 -17.87 -10.58
N HIS A 121 8.89 -18.64 -9.73
CA HIS A 121 8.07 -18.06 -8.65
C HIS A 121 8.93 -17.17 -7.75
N TYR A 122 8.46 -15.94 -7.54
CA TYR A 122 9.11 -14.95 -6.71
C TYR A 122 8.04 -14.24 -5.89
N SER A 123 8.01 -14.53 -4.59
CA SER A 123 6.94 -14.04 -3.72
C SER A 123 7.18 -12.59 -3.27
N VAL A 124 6.11 -11.92 -2.87
CA VAL A 124 6.19 -10.60 -2.21
C VAL A 124 6.94 -10.71 -0.88
N ALA A 125 6.75 -11.81 -0.14
CA ALA A 125 7.47 -12.04 1.12
C ALA A 125 9.00 -12.03 0.94
N ARG A 126 9.48 -12.69 -0.12
CA ARG A 126 10.93 -12.75 -0.43
C ARG A 126 11.49 -11.37 -0.78
N HIS A 127 10.75 -10.59 -1.56
CA HIS A 127 11.09 -9.20 -1.84
C HIS A 127 11.16 -8.37 -0.56
N ALA A 128 10.15 -8.45 0.29
CA ALA A 128 10.09 -7.70 1.54
C ALA A 128 11.28 -8.01 2.47
N VAL A 129 11.71 -9.27 2.54
CA VAL A 129 12.93 -9.65 3.29
C VAL A 129 14.18 -9.01 2.69
N HIS A 130 14.32 -9.01 1.35
CA HIS A 130 15.43 -8.32 0.68
C HIS A 130 15.43 -6.81 0.96
N VAL A 131 14.25 -6.17 0.93
CA VAL A 131 14.13 -4.74 1.26
C VAL A 131 14.54 -4.48 2.70
N SER A 132 14.12 -5.32 3.66
CA SER A 132 14.56 -5.22 5.05
C SER A 132 16.08 -5.26 5.21
N HIS A 133 16.75 -6.23 4.56
CA HIS A 133 18.22 -6.32 4.61
C HIS A 133 18.91 -5.14 3.90
N GLU A 134 18.37 -4.64 2.80
CA GLU A 134 18.93 -3.47 2.12
C GLU A 134 18.79 -2.19 2.97
N VAL A 135 17.67 -2.02 3.68
CA VAL A 135 17.49 -0.89 4.61
C VAL A 135 18.48 -0.99 5.76
N GLU A 136 18.71 -2.18 6.30
CA GLU A 136 19.72 -2.44 7.33
C GLU A 136 21.14 -2.12 6.84
N ALA A 137 21.51 -2.62 5.66
CA ALA A 137 22.83 -2.38 5.06
C ALA A 137 23.10 -0.89 4.84
N ARG A 138 22.06 -0.12 4.48
CA ARG A 138 22.10 1.34 4.32
C ARG A 138 22.09 2.13 5.64
N GLY A 139 22.13 1.46 6.78
CA GLY A 139 22.17 2.10 8.10
C GLY A 139 20.83 2.66 8.57
N GLY A 140 19.72 2.03 8.16
CA GLY A 140 18.39 2.34 8.67
C GLY A 140 18.28 2.14 10.19
N SER A 141 17.36 2.88 10.83
CA SER A 141 16.98 2.65 12.23
C SER A 141 16.24 1.32 12.39
N PRO A 142 16.09 0.79 13.61
CA PRO A 142 15.29 -0.41 13.85
C PRO A 142 13.88 -0.33 13.25
N ASP A 143 13.17 0.78 13.43
CA ASP A 143 11.84 0.97 12.83
C ASP A 143 11.86 1.08 11.30
N ALA A 144 12.91 1.68 10.72
CA ALA A 144 13.08 1.66 9.27
C ALA A 144 13.30 0.24 8.73
N ILE A 145 14.06 -0.60 9.44
CA ILE A 145 14.33 -1.99 9.04
C ILE A 145 13.07 -2.86 9.19
N ARG A 146 12.31 -2.68 10.29
CA ARG A 146 10.99 -3.30 10.51
C ARG A 146 10.01 -2.89 9.42
N TRP A 147 9.96 -1.60 9.08
CA TRP A 147 9.13 -1.12 7.97
C TRP A 147 9.62 -1.64 6.62
N GLY A 148 10.92 -1.82 6.40
CA GLY A 148 11.44 -2.47 5.21
C GLY A 148 10.86 -3.87 4.99
N LEU A 149 10.63 -4.63 6.08
CA LEU A 149 9.96 -5.92 6.02
C LEU A 149 8.43 -5.81 5.83
N LEU A 150 7.79 -4.78 6.39
CA LEU A 150 6.34 -4.63 6.41
C LEU A 150 5.77 -3.65 5.36
N HIS A 151 6.60 -3.05 4.51
CA HIS A 151 6.18 -1.99 3.59
C HIS A 151 5.10 -2.45 2.59
N ASP A 152 5.17 -3.72 2.17
CA ASP A 152 4.19 -4.37 1.28
C ASP A 152 3.11 -5.15 2.05
N ALA A 153 3.00 -5.01 3.38
CA ALA A 153 2.01 -5.73 4.18
C ALA A 153 0.56 -5.44 3.76
N THR A 154 0.29 -4.30 3.13
CA THR A 154 -1.03 -3.97 2.57
C THR A 154 -1.45 -4.92 1.46
N GLU A 155 -0.50 -5.48 0.71
CA GLU A 155 -0.76 -6.42 -0.39
C GLU A 155 -1.36 -7.74 0.13
N ALA A 156 -1.11 -8.09 1.40
CA ALA A 156 -1.76 -9.24 2.05
C ALA A 156 -3.30 -9.14 2.03
N TYR A 157 -3.84 -7.92 1.98
CA TYR A 157 -5.28 -7.65 2.06
C TYR A 157 -5.84 -7.00 0.78
N LEU A 158 -5.01 -6.31 0.00
CA LEU A 158 -5.40 -5.61 -1.24
C LEU A 158 -4.86 -6.26 -2.54
N ALA A 159 -4.03 -7.30 -2.42
CA ALA A 159 -3.24 -7.96 -3.48
C ALA A 159 -2.08 -7.10 -4.04
N ASP A 160 -1.10 -7.78 -4.66
CA ASP A 160 -0.03 -7.13 -5.44
C ASP A 160 -0.60 -6.63 -6.77
N VAL A 161 -0.72 -5.30 -6.89
CA VAL A 161 -1.10 -4.64 -8.14
C VAL A 161 0.14 -4.03 -8.78
N PRO A 162 0.57 -4.48 -9.98
CA PRO A 162 1.75 -3.96 -10.63
C PRO A 162 1.73 -2.45 -10.78
N ALA A 163 2.87 -1.81 -10.52
CA ALA A 163 3.01 -0.35 -10.49
C ALA A 163 2.40 0.39 -11.72
N PRO A 164 2.51 -0.10 -12.98
CA PRO A 164 1.87 0.55 -14.12
C PRO A 164 0.33 0.55 -14.06
N VAL A 165 -0.26 -0.52 -13.51
CA VAL A 165 -1.71 -0.67 -13.36
C VAL A 165 -2.20 0.19 -12.20
N LYS A 166 -1.49 0.16 -11.06
CA LYS A 166 -1.81 0.91 -9.84
C LYS A 166 -2.01 2.40 -10.10
N ARG A 167 -1.16 3.01 -10.93
CA ARG A 167 -1.27 4.43 -11.36
C ARG A 167 -2.58 4.77 -12.10
N SER A 168 -3.30 3.76 -12.58
CA SER A 168 -4.54 3.93 -13.32
C SER A 168 -5.79 3.73 -12.47
N LEU A 169 -5.67 3.20 -11.24
CA LEU A 169 -6.77 2.89 -10.31
C LEU A 169 -7.03 4.06 -9.34
N PRO A 170 -8.11 4.83 -9.49
CA PRO A 170 -8.49 5.85 -8.52
C PRO A 170 -8.83 5.22 -7.16
N GLY A 171 -8.46 5.88 -6.05
CA GLY A 171 -8.78 5.44 -4.69
C GLY A 171 -7.90 4.32 -4.13
N TYR A 172 -7.24 3.52 -4.98
CA TYR A 172 -6.36 2.44 -4.52
C TYR A 172 -5.21 2.96 -3.64
N THR A 173 -4.55 4.05 -4.06
CA THR A 173 -3.46 4.68 -3.29
C THR A 173 -3.94 5.19 -1.93
N HIS A 174 -5.15 5.73 -1.86
CA HIS A 174 -5.76 6.19 -0.61
C HIS A 174 -6.01 5.01 0.33
N ALA A 175 -6.71 3.96 -0.14
CA ALA A 175 -6.97 2.74 0.62
C ALA A 175 -5.69 2.08 1.14
N GLU A 176 -4.66 1.99 0.29
CA GLU A 176 -3.36 1.46 0.68
C GLU A 176 -2.67 2.34 1.73
N SER A 177 -2.78 3.67 1.64
CA SER A 177 -2.22 4.60 2.62
C SER A 177 -2.86 4.45 4.00
N GLU A 178 -4.19 4.30 4.06
CA GLU A 178 -4.93 4.08 5.31
C GLU A 178 -4.55 2.72 5.93
N LEU A 179 -4.52 1.66 5.12
CA LEU A 179 -4.10 0.33 5.57
C LEU A 179 -2.64 0.29 6.01
N ALA A 180 -1.74 0.97 5.30
CA ALA A 180 -0.34 1.12 5.71
C ALA A 180 -0.21 1.87 7.03
N ALA A 181 -1.10 2.83 7.33
CA ALA A 181 -1.15 3.46 8.64
C ALA A 181 -1.59 2.48 9.73
N ALA A 182 -2.66 1.72 9.51
CA ALA A 182 -3.12 0.70 10.46
C ALA A 182 -2.06 -0.39 10.72
N VAL A 183 -1.29 -0.79 9.69
CA VAL A 183 -0.15 -1.71 9.87
C VAL A 183 0.95 -1.09 10.74
N ARG A 184 1.32 0.17 10.50
CA ARG A 184 2.32 0.84 11.35
C ARG A 184 1.87 0.93 12.80
N ASP A 185 0.61 1.26 13.01
CA ASP A 185 0.02 1.36 14.35
C ASP A 185 -0.01 -0.01 15.04
N ALA A 186 -0.33 -1.09 14.30
CA ALA A 186 -0.38 -2.46 14.83
C ALA A 186 0.99 -2.96 15.31
N PHE A 187 2.07 -2.53 14.65
CA PHE A 187 3.44 -2.93 14.98
C PHE A 187 4.25 -1.83 15.68
N GLU A 188 3.61 -0.73 16.09
CA GLU A 188 4.25 0.39 16.79
C GLU A 188 5.49 0.93 16.05
N ILE A 189 5.35 1.19 14.73
CA ILE A 189 6.44 1.65 13.87
C ILE A 189 6.31 3.15 13.60
N GLU A 190 7.29 3.92 14.09
CA GLU A 190 7.39 5.36 13.86
C GLU A 190 8.50 5.69 12.86
N LEU A 191 8.17 6.48 11.83
CA LEU A 191 9.13 6.84 10.79
C LEU A 191 9.20 8.35 10.60
N SER A 192 10.41 8.87 10.58
CA SER A 192 10.69 10.20 10.05
C SER A 192 10.51 10.23 8.53
N ARG A 193 10.46 11.44 7.97
CA ARG A 193 10.45 11.64 6.51
C ARG A 193 11.72 11.08 5.84
N ALA A 194 12.85 11.13 6.53
CA ALA A 194 14.11 10.62 6.01
C ALA A 194 14.08 9.08 5.92
N GLU A 195 13.58 8.41 6.95
CA GLU A 195 13.45 6.94 6.96
C GLU A 195 12.45 6.43 5.92
N ARG A 196 11.30 7.11 5.75
CA ARG A 196 10.37 6.77 4.65
C ARG A 196 11.03 6.85 3.27
N ARG A 197 11.90 7.83 3.06
CA ARG A 197 12.66 7.97 1.79
C ARG A 197 13.72 6.88 1.66
N LEU A 198 14.37 6.50 2.75
CA LEU A 198 15.35 5.42 2.78
C LEU A 198 14.69 4.09 2.36
N VAL A 199 13.57 3.73 2.99
CA VAL A 199 12.85 2.48 2.67
C VAL A 199 12.37 2.49 1.22
N HIS A 200 11.79 3.59 0.75
CA HIS A 200 11.37 3.71 -0.65
C HIS A 200 12.55 3.58 -1.64
N ALA A 201 13.72 4.12 -1.29
CA ALA A 201 14.91 3.99 -2.12
C ALA A 201 15.49 2.57 -2.09
N ALA A 202 15.33 1.83 -1.00
CA ALA A 202 15.74 0.43 -0.86
C ALA A 202 14.82 -0.47 -1.71
N ASP A 203 13.50 -0.37 -1.51
CA ASP A 203 12.48 -1.06 -2.32
C ASP A 203 12.73 -0.88 -3.83
N LYS A 204 12.87 0.37 -4.30
CA LYS A 204 13.13 0.65 -5.70
C LYS A 204 14.43 0.03 -6.24
N ALA A 205 15.48 -0.03 -5.43
CA ALA A 205 16.76 -0.62 -5.84
C ALA A 205 16.64 -2.14 -5.93
N VAL A 206 16.06 -2.75 -4.89
CA VAL A 206 15.80 -4.19 -4.80
C VAL A 206 14.87 -4.64 -5.94
N GLY A 207 13.75 -3.96 -6.17
CA GLY A 207 12.83 -4.27 -7.25
C GLY A 207 13.44 -4.16 -8.65
N ARG A 208 14.40 -3.25 -8.87
CA ARG A 208 15.16 -3.17 -10.13
C ARG A 208 16.14 -4.32 -10.29
N ASP A 209 16.85 -4.67 -9.22
CA ASP A 209 17.74 -5.84 -9.19
C ASP A 209 16.96 -7.13 -9.50
N GLU A 210 15.80 -7.32 -8.88
CA GLU A 210 14.90 -8.44 -9.12
C GLU A 210 14.36 -8.47 -10.56
N LEU A 211 13.92 -7.33 -11.08
CA LEU A 211 13.42 -7.23 -12.46
C LEU A 211 14.50 -7.68 -13.46
N ALA A 212 15.75 -7.26 -13.28
CA ALA A 212 16.87 -7.69 -14.11
C ALA A 212 17.15 -9.20 -14.00
N ARG A 213 16.99 -9.80 -12.82
CA ARG A 213 17.18 -11.25 -12.60
C ARG A 213 16.06 -12.10 -13.20
N HIS A 214 14.82 -11.66 -13.05
CA HIS A 214 13.64 -12.43 -13.45
C HIS A 214 13.27 -12.22 -14.92
N PHE A 215 13.79 -11.17 -15.56
CA PHE A 215 13.63 -10.86 -16.98
C PHE A 215 15.00 -10.56 -17.63
N PRO A 216 15.89 -11.57 -17.79
CA PRO A 216 17.25 -11.37 -18.27
C PRO A 216 17.33 -10.80 -19.70
N ASP A 217 16.31 -11.06 -20.53
CA ASP A 217 16.22 -10.55 -21.90
C ASP A 217 15.59 -9.15 -21.98
N GLY A 218 15.17 -8.58 -20.84
CA GLY A 218 14.50 -7.28 -20.77
C GLY A 218 15.45 -6.07 -20.85
N GLY A 219 16.77 -6.28 -20.79
CA GLY A 219 17.76 -5.21 -20.86
C GLY A 219 17.73 -4.26 -19.65
N PHE A 220 17.21 -4.72 -18.51
CA PHE A 220 17.11 -3.91 -17.30
C PHE A 220 18.47 -3.74 -16.62
N GLU A 221 18.77 -2.51 -16.20
CA GLU A 221 19.95 -2.23 -15.40
C GLU A 221 19.80 -2.83 -14.00
N ARG A 222 20.85 -3.52 -13.54
CA ARG A 222 20.93 -4.11 -12.20
C ARG A 222 21.71 -3.15 -11.29
N PRO A 223 21.04 -2.39 -10.40
CA PRO A 223 21.74 -1.52 -9.47
C PRO A 223 22.59 -2.33 -8.49
N ALA A 224 23.66 -1.75 -7.99
CA ALA A 224 24.39 -2.33 -6.86
C ALA A 224 23.55 -2.17 -5.59
N LEU A 225 23.31 -3.29 -4.91
CA LEU A 225 22.72 -3.32 -3.56
C LEU A 225 23.84 -3.26 -2.52
N GLU A 226 23.55 -2.70 -1.35
CA GLU A 226 24.49 -2.67 -0.24
C GLU A 226 24.54 -4.01 0.51
N PHE A 227 23.44 -4.76 0.54
CA PHE A 227 23.44 -6.15 1.03
C PHE A 227 23.78 -7.19 -0.05
N ASP A 228 24.40 -8.30 0.35
CA ASP A 228 24.71 -9.42 -0.57
C ASP A 228 23.49 -10.33 -0.75
N ALA A 229 22.59 -9.93 -1.65
CA ALA A 229 21.42 -10.71 -2.02
C ALA A 229 21.78 -12.12 -2.54
N ASP A 230 22.91 -12.27 -3.25
CA ASP A 230 23.30 -13.58 -3.77
C ASP A 230 23.78 -14.53 -2.65
N ALA A 231 24.39 -14.00 -1.58
CA ALA A 231 24.74 -14.78 -0.39
C ALA A 231 23.50 -15.27 0.36
N LEU A 232 22.55 -14.38 0.64
CA LEU A 232 21.30 -14.73 1.32
C LEU A 232 20.53 -15.82 0.56
N GLU A 233 20.47 -15.69 -0.77
CA GLU A 233 19.83 -16.66 -1.64
C GLU A 233 20.55 -18.01 -1.73
N ARG A 234 21.86 -18.04 -1.52
CA ARG A 234 22.61 -19.30 -1.41
C ARG A 234 22.34 -19.97 -0.07
N GLU A 235 22.35 -19.19 1.00
CA GLU A 235 22.03 -19.66 2.35
C GLU A 235 20.66 -20.33 2.37
N TRP A 236 19.63 -19.66 1.86
CA TRP A 236 18.26 -20.16 1.75
C TRP A 236 18.08 -21.43 0.91
N ARG A 237 18.96 -21.68 -0.07
CA ARG A 237 18.94 -22.94 -0.84
C ARG A 237 19.53 -24.12 -0.05
N THR A 238 20.38 -23.84 0.92
CA THR A 238 21.10 -24.86 1.70
C THR A 238 20.63 -24.96 3.15
N GLY A 239 19.85 -23.99 3.62
CA GLY A 239 19.39 -23.84 4.99
C GLY A 239 18.13 -24.64 5.32
N ALA A 240 17.69 -24.50 6.57
CA ALA A 240 16.54 -25.23 7.11
C ALA A 240 15.18 -24.62 6.75
N ALA A 241 15.10 -23.30 6.51
CA ALA A 241 13.86 -22.62 6.11
C ALA A 241 13.42 -23.11 4.72
N SER A 242 12.26 -23.75 4.70
CA SER A 242 11.73 -24.48 3.54
C SER A 242 10.80 -23.63 2.66
N SER A 243 10.31 -22.51 3.17
CA SER A 243 9.33 -21.63 2.50
C SER A 243 9.62 -20.14 2.67
N ASP A 244 9.07 -19.32 1.76
CA ASP A 244 9.15 -17.86 1.87
C ASP A 244 8.36 -17.31 3.08
N THR A 245 7.33 -18.02 3.56
CA THR A 245 6.65 -17.69 4.84
C THR A 245 7.62 -17.82 6.01
N GLU A 246 8.37 -18.93 6.10
CA GLU A 246 9.33 -19.14 7.19
C GLU A 246 10.44 -18.08 7.15
N ARG A 247 10.98 -17.76 5.97
CA ARG A 247 12.01 -16.73 5.81
C ARG A 247 11.54 -15.35 6.27
N PHE A 248 10.28 -15.00 5.95
CA PHE A 248 9.68 -13.75 6.40
C PHE A 248 9.52 -13.72 7.93
N VAL A 249 9.02 -14.82 8.51
CA VAL A 249 8.83 -14.94 9.98
C VAL A 249 10.17 -14.96 10.71
N ASP A 250 11.17 -15.66 10.20
CA ASP A 250 12.52 -15.67 10.76
C ASP A 250 13.10 -14.26 10.80
N ARG A 251 13.00 -13.52 9.69
CA ARG A 251 13.43 -12.12 9.63
C ARG A 251 12.61 -11.22 10.57
N ALA A 252 11.30 -11.46 10.70
CA ALA A 252 10.47 -10.71 11.64
C ALA A 252 10.89 -10.95 13.10
N ASN A 253 11.22 -12.20 13.45
CA ASN A 253 11.72 -12.57 14.78
C ASN A 253 13.09 -11.95 15.07
N GLU A 254 13.99 -11.88 14.09
CA GLU A 254 15.28 -11.17 14.22
C GLU A 254 15.12 -9.68 14.54
N LEU A 255 13.98 -9.09 14.14
CA LEU A 255 13.66 -7.67 14.29
C LEU A 255 12.71 -7.39 15.45
N ASP A 256 12.50 -8.37 16.33
CA ASP A 256 11.59 -8.29 17.48
C ASP A 256 10.17 -7.82 17.08
N ILE A 257 9.67 -8.27 15.93
CA ILE A 257 8.28 -8.06 15.52
C ILE A 257 7.46 -9.22 16.07
N GLU A 258 6.64 -8.95 17.08
CA GLU A 258 5.86 -9.99 17.75
C GLU A 258 4.87 -10.65 16.77
N CYS A 259 4.86 -11.99 16.77
CA CYS A 259 3.76 -12.78 16.24
C CYS A 259 2.73 -12.95 17.37
N ASP A 260 1.50 -12.51 17.13
CA ASP A 260 0.34 -12.93 17.94
C ASP A 260 0.19 -14.47 17.95
#